data_AF-A0A4Y8WPX3-F1
#
_entry.id   AF-A0A4Y8WPX3-F1
#
_cell.length_a   1.000
_cell.length_b   1.000
_cell.length_c   1.000
_cell.angle_alpha   90.00
_cell.angle_beta   90.00
_cell.angle_gamma   90.00
#
_symmetry.space_group_name_H-M   'P 1'
#
loop_
_entity.id
_entity.type
_entity.pdbx_description
1 polymer ?
#
loop_
_entity_poly.entity_id
_entity_poly.type
_entity_poly.pdbx_seq_one_letter_code
_entity_poly.pdbx_strand_id
1 'polypeptide(L)'
;MHFISQTRYNPDSGRDEKYYRIKESFRDKLGRVRSRILLNVGFWSGLTPEEVRDVGRGLTFLQEHRDEVALFDDLFNEYSEQTRLHISKFWSEMVESGAIDISRQVIKESEAKARKMLDSESV
;
A
#
# COMPACT_ATOMS: atom_id res chain seq x y z
N MET A 1 3.31 -3.96 1.66
CA MET A 1 1.97 -3.70 1.08
C MET A 1 1.67 -4.75 0.01
N HIS A 2 0.42 -4.94 -0.40
CA HIS A 2 0.09 -5.88 -1.49
C HIS A 2 -1.18 -5.46 -2.25
N PHE A 3 -1.30 -5.96 -3.48
CA PHE A 3 -2.54 -5.85 -4.25
C PHE A 3 -3.57 -6.87 -3.79
N ILE A 4 -4.81 -6.42 -3.68
CA ILE A 4 -5.98 -7.29 -3.65
C ILE A 4 -6.79 -7.08 -4.92
N SER A 5 -7.32 -8.15 -5.49
CA SER A 5 -8.19 -8.09 -6.66
C SER A 5 -9.57 -8.66 -6.32
N GLN A 6 -10.60 -8.09 -6.95
CA GLN A 6 -11.96 -8.61 -6.94
C GLN A 6 -12.49 -8.57 -8.36
N THR A 7 -13.20 -9.61 -8.80
CA THR A 7 -13.95 -9.55 -10.05
C THR A 7 -15.13 -8.59 -9.87
N ARG A 8 -15.23 -7.60 -10.76
CA ARG A 8 -16.33 -6.62 -10.80
C ARG A 8 -16.71 -6.35 -12.25
N TYR A 9 -17.98 -6.04 -12.47
CA TYR A 9 -18.47 -5.61 -13.78
C TYR A 9 -17.86 -4.25 -14.16
N ASN A 10 -17.12 -4.20 -15.27
CA ASN A 10 -16.58 -2.98 -15.84
C ASN A 10 -17.57 -2.41 -16.89
N PRO A 11 -18.19 -1.24 -16.64
CA PRO A 11 -19.15 -0.65 -17.57
C PRO A 11 -18.50 -0.24 -18.90
N ASP A 12 -17.20 0.08 -18.92
CA ASP A 12 -16.50 0.56 -20.11
C ASP A 12 -16.22 -0.58 -21.10
N SER A 13 -15.91 -1.78 -20.59
CA SER A 13 -15.68 -2.97 -21.43
C SER A 13 -16.88 -3.91 -21.54
N GLY A 14 -17.94 -3.67 -20.76
CA GLY A 14 -19.18 -4.46 -20.76
C GLY A 14 -19.04 -5.88 -20.21
N ARG A 15 -18.00 -6.16 -19.43
CA ARG A 15 -17.69 -7.50 -18.92
C ARG A 15 -17.09 -7.47 -17.52
N ASP A 16 -17.05 -8.63 -16.88
CA ASP A 16 -16.42 -8.82 -15.59
C ASP A 16 -14.88 -8.78 -15.71
N GLU A 17 -14.25 -7.89 -14.94
CA GLU A 17 -12.80 -7.69 -14.93
C GLU A 17 -12.25 -7.59 -13.50
N LYS A 18 -10.94 -7.75 -13.37
CA LYS A 18 -10.26 -7.59 -12.09
C LYS A 18 -10.19 -6.11 -11.71
N TYR A 19 -10.80 -5.78 -10.58
CA TYR A 19 -10.69 -4.49 -9.92
C TYR A 19 -9.62 -4.58 -8.81
N TYR A 20 -8.58 -3.78 -8.93
CA TYR A 20 -7.42 -3.80 -8.05
C TYR A 20 -7.48 -2.70 -6.99
N ARG A 21 -6.99 -3.03 -5.79
CA ARG A 21 -6.76 -2.09 -4.70
C ARG A 21 -5.43 -2.40 -4.04
N ILE A 22 -4.72 -1.38 -3.60
CA ILE A 22 -3.49 -1.52 -2.82
C ILE A 22 -3.87 -1.50 -1.34
N LYS A 23 -3.43 -2.53 -0.62
CA LYS A 23 -3.72 -2.73 0.79
C LYS A 23 -2.42 -2.78 1.58
N GLU A 24 -2.41 -2.09 2.72
CA GLU A 24 -1.39 -2.24 3.74
C GLU A 24 -1.93 -3.07 4.89
N SER A 25 -1.08 -3.93 5.46
CA SER A 25 -1.38 -4.67 6.67
C SER A 25 -0.25 -4.43 7.66
N PHE A 26 -0.60 -4.07 8.89
CA PHE A 26 0.33 -3.73 9.95
C PHE A 26 -0.16 -4.32 11.27
N ARG A 27 0.75 -4.46 12.25
CA ARG A 27 0.39 -4.88 13.60
C ARG A 27 0.27 -3.65 14.50
N ASP A 28 -0.80 -3.57 15.27
CA ASP A 28 -0.86 -2.61 16.36
C ASP A 28 0.01 -3.05 17.56
N LYS A 29 0.21 -2.16 18.54
CA LYS A 29 1.03 -2.46 19.73
C LYS A 29 0.45 -3.57 20.62
N LEU A 30 -0.82 -3.92 20.43
CA LEU A 30 -1.46 -5.06 21.10
C LEU A 30 -1.27 -6.36 20.30
N GLY A 31 -0.47 -6.32 19.22
CA GLY A 31 -0.16 -7.45 18.35
C GLY A 31 -1.25 -7.79 17.33
N ARG A 32 -2.37 -7.04 17.29
CA ARG A 32 -3.50 -7.33 16.41
C ARG A 32 -3.17 -6.88 14.99
N VAL A 33 -3.46 -7.74 14.01
CA VAL A 33 -3.30 -7.41 12.60
C VAL A 33 -4.43 -6.46 12.20
N ARG A 34 -4.05 -5.29 11.70
CA ARG A 34 -4.93 -4.29 11.11
C ARG A 34 -4.61 -4.17 9.63
N SER A 35 -5.58 -3.68 8.87
CA SER A 35 -5.36 -3.46 7.45
C SER A 35 -6.16 -2.30 6.91
N ARG A 36 -5.60 -1.62 5.90
CA ARG A 36 -6.16 -0.41 5.30
C ARG A 36 -5.99 -0.45 3.79
N ILE A 37 -6.96 0.08 3.05
CA ILE A 37 -6.82 0.37 1.63
C ILE A 37 -6.10 1.70 1.48
N LEU A 38 -4.97 1.69 0.77
CA LEU A 38 -4.18 2.88 0.48
C LEU A 38 -4.59 3.53 -0.83
N LEU A 39 -4.91 2.72 -1.84
CA LEU A 39 -5.32 3.21 -3.15
C LEU A 39 -6.35 2.30 -3.80
N ASN A 40 -7.38 2.91 -4.39
CA ASN A 40 -8.30 2.22 -5.29
C ASN A 40 -7.78 2.36 -6.72
N VAL A 41 -7.00 1.38 -7.16
CA VAL A 41 -6.34 1.40 -8.50
C VAL A 41 -7.37 1.29 -9.62
N GLY A 42 -8.45 0.55 -9.40
CA GLY A 42 -9.52 0.43 -10.37
C GLY A 42 -9.40 -0.79 -11.28
N PHE A 43 -10.09 -0.74 -12.41
CA PHE A 43 -9.92 -1.71 -13.49
C PHE A 43 -8.56 -1.48 -14.12
N TRP A 44 -7.71 -2.48 -14.07
CA TRP A 44 -6.34 -2.39 -14.55
C TRP A 44 -6.05 -3.56 -15.48
N SER A 45 -5.96 -3.24 -16.77
CA SER A 45 -5.67 -4.18 -17.85
C SER A 45 -4.29 -3.88 -18.43
N GLY A 46 -3.56 -4.92 -18.82
CA GLY A 46 -2.31 -4.79 -19.58
C GLY A 46 -1.04 -5.23 -18.86
N LEU A 47 -1.10 -5.53 -17.55
CA LEU A 47 0.01 -6.13 -16.83
C LEU A 47 -0.22 -7.62 -16.55
N THR A 48 0.89 -8.35 -16.59
CA THR A 48 0.96 -9.74 -16.15
C THR A 48 0.85 -9.83 -14.61
N PRO A 49 0.42 -10.98 -14.06
CA PRO A 49 0.43 -11.22 -12.62
C PRO A 49 1.80 -10.98 -11.97
N GLU A 50 2.88 -11.26 -12.70
CA GLU A 50 4.27 -11.03 -12.32
C GLU A 50 4.55 -9.53 -12.15
N GLU A 51 4.18 -8.72 -13.13
CA GLU A 51 4.36 -7.26 -13.06
C GLU A 51 3.52 -6.64 -11.94
N VAL A 52 2.29 -7.10 -11.71
CA VAL A 52 1.47 -6.64 -10.57
C VAL A 52 2.17 -6.94 -9.23
N ARG A 53 2.82 -8.11 -9.12
CA ARG A 53 3.60 -8.47 -7.94
C ARG A 53 4.81 -7.55 -7.78
N ASP A 54 5.53 -7.27 -8.85
CA ASP A 54 6.73 -6.44 -8.82
C ASP A 54 6.41 -4.98 -8.53
N VAL A 55 5.28 -4.45 -9.02
CA VAL A 55 4.75 -3.16 -8.56
C VAL A 55 4.51 -3.18 -7.04
N GLY A 56 3.89 -4.25 -6.52
CA GLY A 56 3.66 -4.39 -5.08
C GLY A 56 4.94 -4.42 -4.24
N ARG A 57 6.00 -5.06 -4.76
CA ARG A 57 7.34 -5.07 -4.14
C ARG A 57 7.96 -3.68 -4.16
N GLY A 58 7.98 -3.01 -5.30
CA GLY A 58 8.55 -1.67 -5.43
C GLY A 58 7.86 -0.65 -4.52
N LEU A 59 6.53 -0.69 -4.41
CA LEU A 59 5.81 0.14 -3.46
C LEU A 59 6.19 -0.16 -2.01
N THR A 60 6.33 -1.44 -1.65
CA THR A 60 6.74 -1.84 -0.29
C THR A 60 8.13 -1.31 0.03
N PHE A 61 9.06 -1.41 -0.92
CA PHE A 61 10.39 -0.84 -0.79
C PHE A 61 10.33 0.67 -0.54
N LEU A 62 9.58 1.44 -1.34
CA LEU A 62 9.46 2.89 -1.15
C LEU A 62 8.87 3.26 0.22
N GLN A 63 7.95 2.45 0.74
CA GLN A 63 7.40 2.65 2.08
C GLN A 63 8.41 2.41 3.20
N GLU A 64 9.23 1.36 3.08
CA GLU A 64 10.26 1.03 4.07
C GLU A 64 11.38 2.07 4.09
N HIS A 65 11.72 2.62 2.92
CA HIS A 65 12.79 3.60 2.74
C HIS A 65 12.30 5.05 2.58
N ARG A 66 11.05 5.35 2.98
CA ARG A 66 10.42 6.67 2.77
C ARG A 66 11.21 7.83 3.38
N ASP A 67 11.82 7.62 4.53
CA ASP A 67 12.55 8.66 5.28
C ASP A 67 14.06 8.66 4.92
N GLU A 68 14.49 7.80 3.99
CA GLU A 68 15.88 7.70 3.53
C GLU A 68 16.09 8.53 2.26
N VAL A 69 17.26 9.14 2.13
CA VAL A 69 17.67 9.76 0.86
C VAL A 69 18.01 8.61 -0.08
N ALA A 70 17.30 8.52 -1.22
CA ALA A 70 17.62 7.53 -2.24
C ALA A 70 19.06 7.77 -2.73
N LEU A 71 19.98 6.89 -2.35
CA LEU A 71 21.41 6.99 -2.71
C LEU A 71 21.71 6.41 -4.10
N PHE A 72 20.73 5.74 -4.73
CA PHE A 72 20.90 5.08 -6.03
C PHE A 72 19.69 5.37 -6.94
N ASP A 73 19.96 5.88 -8.14
CA ASP A 73 18.95 6.14 -9.18
C ASP A 73 18.41 4.84 -9.83
N ASP A 74 19.03 3.69 -9.54
CA ASP A 74 18.83 2.43 -10.26
C ASP A 74 17.95 1.39 -9.54
N LEU A 75 17.21 1.82 -8.51
CA LEU A 75 16.46 0.95 -7.59
C LEU A 75 15.51 -0.06 -8.23
N PHE A 76 15.03 0.22 -9.44
CA PHE A 76 14.07 -0.62 -10.15
C PHE A 76 14.52 -1.00 -11.57
N ASN A 77 15.81 -0.89 -11.90
CA ASN A 77 16.30 -1.15 -13.26
C ASN A 77 16.08 -2.59 -13.75
N GLU A 78 15.88 -3.53 -12.83
CA GLU A 78 15.49 -4.91 -13.14
C GLU A 78 14.03 -5.04 -13.62
N TYR A 79 13.18 -4.05 -13.35
CA TYR A 79 11.78 -4.07 -13.73
C TYR A 79 11.52 -3.46 -15.10
N SER A 80 10.47 -3.95 -15.76
CA SER A 80 9.99 -3.37 -17.02
C SER A 80 9.70 -1.88 -16.84
N GLU A 81 9.86 -1.11 -17.92
CA GLU A 81 9.53 0.32 -17.92
C GLU A 81 8.08 0.57 -17.46
N GLN A 82 7.14 -0.27 -17.91
CA GLN A 82 5.76 -0.20 -17.48
C GLN A 82 5.61 -0.42 -15.97
N THR A 83 6.31 -1.39 -15.39
CA THR A 83 6.29 -1.65 -13.94
C THR A 83 6.82 -0.44 -13.17
N ARG A 84 7.94 0.13 -13.60
CA ARG A 84 8.52 1.35 -12.98
C ARG A 84 7.56 2.53 -13.01
N LEU A 85 6.93 2.77 -14.16
CA LEU A 85 5.94 3.85 -14.31
C LEU A 85 4.76 3.69 -13.35
N HIS A 86 4.26 2.47 -13.18
CA HIS A 86 3.15 2.20 -12.26
C HIS A 86 3.56 2.30 -10.79
N ILE A 87 4.79 1.88 -10.42
CA ILE A 87 5.34 2.09 -9.08
C ILE A 87 5.34 3.58 -8.77
N SER A 88 5.96 4.40 -9.62
CA SER A 88 6.03 5.85 -9.42
C SER A 88 4.65 6.50 -9.37
N LYS A 89 3.76 6.14 -10.30
CA LYS A 89 2.39 6.67 -10.36
C LYS A 89 1.61 6.39 -9.07
N PHE A 90 1.50 5.12 -8.68
CA PHE A 90 0.70 4.75 -7.51
C PHE A 90 1.32 5.25 -6.21
N TRP A 91 2.65 5.32 -6.14
CA TRP A 91 3.32 5.95 -5.01
C TRP A 91 2.92 7.41 -4.88
N SER A 92 3.03 8.22 -5.94
CA SER A 92 2.62 9.62 -5.94
C SER A 92 1.16 9.79 -5.55
N GLU A 93 0.23 9.01 -6.10
CA GLU A 93 -1.19 9.06 -5.75
C GLU A 93 -1.44 8.75 -4.26
N MET A 94 -0.74 7.78 -3.68
CA MET A 94 -0.84 7.46 -2.24
C MET A 94 -0.28 8.56 -1.35
N VAL A 95 0.79 9.25 -1.79
CA VAL A 95 1.39 10.38 -1.08
C VAL A 95 0.46 11.59 -1.15
N GLU A 96 -0.02 11.96 -2.34
CA GLU A 96 -0.89 13.12 -2.57
C GLU A 96 -2.23 12.98 -1.84
N SER A 97 -2.81 11.77 -1.81
CA SER A 97 -4.04 11.49 -1.06
C SER A 97 -3.83 11.44 0.46
N GLY A 98 -2.58 11.50 0.95
CA GLY A 98 -2.24 11.37 2.37
C GLY A 98 -2.47 9.97 2.93
N ALA A 99 -2.77 8.97 2.09
CA ALA A 99 -3.09 7.62 2.53
C ALA A 99 -1.96 7.00 3.37
N ILE A 100 -0.71 7.32 3.02
CA ILE A 100 0.50 6.86 3.73
C ILE A 100 0.61 7.48 5.13
N ASP A 101 0.32 8.78 5.27
CA ASP A 101 0.45 9.48 6.54
C ASP A 101 -0.61 9.05 7.56
N ILE A 102 -1.83 8.78 7.08
CA ILE A 102 -2.90 8.33 7.96
C ILE A 102 -2.58 6.94 8.55
N SER A 103 -1.90 6.05 7.82
CA SER A 103 -1.44 4.77 8.37
C SER A 103 -0.53 4.97 9.60
N ARG A 104 0.43 5.91 9.54
CA ARG A 104 1.29 6.24 10.69
C ARG A 104 0.49 6.80 11.86
N GLN A 105 -0.49 7.67 11.59
CA GLN A 105 -1.34 8.24 12.62
C GLN A 105 -2.15 7.16 13.35
N VAL A 106 -2.76 6.23 12.61
CA VAL A 106 -3.54 5.12 13.19
C VAL A 106 -2.67 4.22 14.08
N ILE A 107 -1.42 3.97 13.67
CA ILE A 107 -0.45 3.23 14.49
C ILE A 107 -0.23 3.99 15.81
N LYS A 108 0.14 5.28 15.75
CA LYS A 108 0.39 6.14 16.93
C LYS A 108 -0.82 6.22 17.87
N GLU A 109 -2.02 6.40 17.33
CA GLU A 109 -3.25 6.42 18.13
C GLU A 109 -3.51 5.10 18.84
N SER A 110 -3.20 3.97 18.18
CA SER A 110 -3.26 2.67 18.84
C SER A 110 -2.24 2.53 19.96
N GLU A 111 -1.05 3.13 19.85
CA GLU A 111 -0.06 3.15 20.93
C GLU A 111 -0.59 3.94 22.15
N ALA A 112 -1.15 5.12 21.89
CA ALA A 112 -1.70 5.97 22.95
C ALA A 112 -2.85 5.27 23.70
N LYS A 113 -3.71 4.54 22.99
CA LYS A 113 -4.80 3.75 23.61
C LYS A 113 -4.26 2.58 24.44
N ALA A 114 -3.24 1.87 23.94
CA ALA A 114 -2.64 0.77 24.68
C ALA A 114 -1.97 1.22 25.98
N ARG A 115 -1.25 2.37 25.97
CA ARG A 115 -0.65 2.94 27.19
C ARG A 115 -1.68 3.28 28.25
N LYS A 116 -2.79 3.93 27.86
CA LYS A 116 -3.88 4.26 28.79
C LYS A 116 -4.51 3.03 29.47
N MET A 117 -4.57 1.89 28.77
CA MET A 117 -5.10 0.64 29.33
C MET A 117 -4.17 0.07 30.41
N LEU A 118 -2.86 0.08 30.18
CA LEU A 118 -1.87 -0.39 31.16
C LEU A 118 -1.88 0.47 32.43
N ASP A 119 -2.00 1.80 32.28
CA ASP A 119 -2.05 2.71 33.43
C ASP A 119 -3.31 2.52 34.29
N SER A 120 -4.43 2.08 33.69
CA SER A 120 -5.68 1.79 34.43
C SER A 120 -5.69 0.44 35.15
N GLU A 121 -4.85 -0.51 34.75
CA GLU A 121 -4.72 -1.83 35.41
C GLU A 121 -3.66 -1.83 36.54
N SER A 122 -3.00 -0.70 36.79
CA SER A 122 -1.92 -0.54 37.76
C SER A 122 -2.36 -0.07 39.16
N VAL A 123 -3.64 -0.20 39.52
CA VAL A 123 -4.22 0.28 40.79
C VAL A 123 -4.69 -0.86 41.68
#